data_AF-A0A954T2A6-F1
#
_entry.id   AF-A0A954T2A6-F1
#
_cell.length_a   1.000
_cell.length_b   1.000
_cell.length_c   1.000
_cell.angle_alpha   90.00
_cell.angle_beta   90.00
_cell.angle_gamma   90.00
#
_symmetry.space_group_name_H-M   'P 1'
#
loop_
_entity.id
_entity.type
_entity.pdbx_description
1 polymer ?
#
loop_
_entity_poly.entity_id
_entity_poly.type
_entity_poly.pdbx_seq_one_letter_code
_entity_poly.pdbx_strand_id
1 'polypeptide(L)'
;MADDFEKSVTLWIKDLKSGSEDAAAQLWHRYFDQLVRVSSRKLGNAARRIADEEDVAVSAFNGLCQGAAAGRFDQLQNRDDLWSLLVAIAGKKAVDQVRRQTSQKRGG
;
A
#
# COMPACT_ATOMS: atom_id res chain seq x y z
N MET A 1 -23.69 -3.77 -6.85
CA MET A 1 -22.89 -4.91 -7.34
C MET A 1 -21.48 -4.81 -6.73
N ALA A 2 -21.35 -5.11 -5.44
CA ALA A 2 -20.10 -4.97 -4.68
C ALA A 2 -19.68 -6.30 -4.00
N ASP A 3 -20.59 -7.28 -3.94
CA ASP A 3 -20.45 -8.55 -3.20
C ASP A 3 -19.39 -9.51 -3.80
N ASP A 4 -19.19 -9.45 -5.12
CA ASP A 4 -18.21 -10.30 -5.82
C ASP A 4 -16.76 -9.91 -5.47
N PHE A 5 -16.53 -8.60 -5.31
CA PHE A 5 -15.22 -8.04 -4.97
C PHE A 5 -14.78 -8.39 -3.56
N GLU A 6 -15.71 -8.46 -2.60
CA GLU A 6 -15.40 -8.79 -1.21
C GLU A 6 -14.95 -10.24 -1.10
N LYS A 7 -15.65 -11.15 -1.78
CA LYS A 7 -15.30 -12.58 -1.81
C LYS A 7 -13.94 -12.82 -2.46
N SER A 8 -13.62 -12.15 -3.57
CA SER A 8 -12.31 -12.32 -4.22
C SER A 8 -11.16 -11.79 -3.38
N VAL A 9 -11.31 -10.64 -2.70
CA VAL A 9 -10.23 -10.07 -1.89
C VAL A 9 -9.96 -10.92 -0.65
N THR A 10 -10.99 -11.43 0.01
CA THR A 10 -10.81 -12.34 1.16
C THR A 10 -10.17 -13.66 0.75
N LEU A 11 -10.50 -14.19 -0.44
CA LEU A 11 -9.80 -15.35 -1.02
C LEU A 11 -8.33 -15.04 -1.27
N TRP A 12 -8.02 -13.93 -1.93
CA TRP A 12 -6.64 -13.52 -2.22
C TRP A 12 -5.82 -13.28 -0.95
N ILE A 13 -6.40 -12.75 0.13
CA ILE A 13 -5.73 -12.61 1.42
C ILE A 13 -5.39 -13.99 2.00
N LYS A 14 -6.30 -14.96 1.86
CA LYS A 14 -6.08 -16.33 2.34
C LYS A 14 -4.99 -17.04 1.52
N ASP A 15 -5.00 -16.86 0.20
CA ASP A 15 -3.96 -17.34 -0.70
C ASP A 15 -2.60 -16.67 -0.42
N LEU A 16 -2.60 -15.37 -0.14
CA LEU A 16 -1.40 -14.63 0.27
C LEU A 16 -0.77 -15.20 1.54
N LYS A 17 -1.60 -15.54 2.54
CA LYS A 17 -1.16 -16.23 3.77
C LYS A 17 -0.60 -17.63 3.49
N SER A 18 -1.07 -18.28 2.43
CA SER A 18 -0.56 -19.58 1.97
C SER A 18 0.75 -19.46 1.17
N GLY A 19 1.25 -18.24 0.94
CA GLY A 19 2.46 -17.98 0.16
C GLY A 19 2.22 -17.82 -1.34
N SER A 20 0.98 -17.69 -1.80
CA SER A 20 0.67 -17.46 -3.21
C SER A 20 1.03 -16.03 -3.63
N GLU A 21 2.14 -15.90 -4.36
CA GLU A 21 2.57 -14.64 -4.99
C GLU A 21 1.57 -14.14 -6.05
N ASP A 22 0.84 -15.04 -6.71
CA ASP A 22 -0.21 -14.70 -7.69
C ASP A 22 -1.33 -13.85 -7.07
N ALA A 23 -1.75 -14.19 -5.85
CA ALA A 23 -2.75 -13.42 -5.13
C ALA A 23 -2.22 -12.03 -4.76
N ALA A 24 -0.93 -11.95 -4.40
CA ALA A 24 -0.24 -10.69 -4.16
C ALA A 24 -0.22 -9.82 -5.40
N ALA A 25 0.08 -10.40 -6.57
CA ALA A 25 0.15 -9.69 -7.84
C ALA A 25 -1.24 -9.17 -8.27
N GLN A 26 -2.30 -9.95 -8.08
CA GLN A 26 -3.66 -9.51 -8.38
C GLN A 26 -4.13 -8.38 -7.46
N LEU A 27 -3.84 -8.49 -6.15
CA LEU A 27 -4.06 -7.41 -5.19
C LEU A 27 -3.28 -6.16 -5.60
N TRP A 28 -2.00 -6.31 -5.95
CA TRP A 28 -1.15 -5.20 -6.38
C TRP A 28 -1.73 -4.50 -7.60
N HIS A 29 -2.00 -5.20 -8.71
CA HIS A 29 -2.53 -4.59 -9.93
C HIS A 29 -3.83 -3.80 -9.69
N ARG A 30 -4.68 -4.27 -8.77
CA ARG A 30 -5.97 -3.66 -8.49
C ARG A 30 -5.88 -2.48 -7.52
N TYR A 31 -5.08 -2.62 -6.47
CA TYR A 31 -4.95 -1.61 -5.43
C TYR A 31 -3.88 -0.56 -5.75
N PHE A 32 -2.94 -0.84 -6.66
CA PHE A 32 -1.87 0.08 -7.04
C PHE A 32 -2.41 1.42 -7.54
N ASP A 33 -3.35 1.42 -8.49
CA ASP A 33 -3.96 2.65 -9.00
C ASP A 33 -4.65 3.44 -7.88
N GLN A 34 -5.31 2.75 -6.97
CA GLN A 34 -6.00 3.35 -5.83
C GLN A 34 -5.00 3.91 -4.81
N LEU A 35 -3.89 3.21 -4.56
CA LEU A 35 -2.80 3.65 -3.67
C LEU A 35 -2.08 4.86 -4.23
N VAL A 36 -1.80 4.88 -5.54
CA VAL A 36 -1.21 6.03 -6.21
C VAL A 36 -2.14 7.23 -6.06
N ARG A 37 -3.45 7.08 -6.28
CA ARG A 37 -4.43 8.18 -6.04
C ARG A 37 -4.46 8.67 -4.60
N VAL A 38 -4.42 7.77 -3.61
CA VAL A 38 -4.41 8.16 -2.19
C VAL A 38 -3.10 8.85 -1.82
N SER A 39 -1.99 8.31 -2.29
CA SER A 39 -0.66 8.87 -2.07
C SER A 39 -0.55 10.23 -2.71
N SER A 40 -1.03 10.40 -3.94
CA SER A 40 -1.16 11.66 -4.65
C SER A 40 -1.95 12.69 -3.84
N ARG A 41 -3.12 12.30 -3.31
CA ARG A 41 -3.92 13.19 -2.45
C ARG A 41 -3.22 13.55 -1.13
N LYS A 42 -2.48 12.61 -0.52
CA LYS A 42 -1.76 12.84 0.75
C LYS A 42 -0.48 13.66 0.58
N LEU A 43 0.27 13.43 -0.49
CA LEU A 43 1.50 14.16 -0.83
C LEU A 43 1.18 15.54 -1.41
N GLY A 44 0.01 15.68 -2.05
CA GLY A 44 -0.45 16.92 -2.64
C GLY A 44 0.60 17.51 -3.59
N ASN A 45 0.70 18.84 -3.61
CA ASN A 45 1.62 19.55 -4.50
C ASN A 45 3.10 19.48 -4.04
N ALA A 46 3.38 18.86 -2.89
CA ALA A 46 4.72 18.83 -2.30
C ALA A 46 5.64 17.76 -2.91
N ALA A 47 5.08 16.71 -3.52
CA ALA A 47 5.83 15.65 -4.18
C ALA A 47 5.31 15.40 -5.61
N ARG A 48 5.35 16.44 -6.44
CA ARG A 48 4.84 16.46 -7.83
C ARG A 48 5.61 15.53 -8.80
N ARG A 49 6.41 14.59 -8.29
CA ARG A 49 7.11 13.58 -9.09
C ARG A 49 6.38 12.26 -8.92
N ILE A 50 5.96 11.69 -10.05
CA ILE A 50 5.35 10.35 -10.17
C ILE A 50 6.18 9.30 -9.41
N ALA A 51 7.51 9.41 -9.47
CA ALA A 51 8.43 8.54 -8.75
C ALA A 51 8.23 8.53 -7.21
N ASP A 52 7.81 9.64 -6.59
CA ASP A 52 7.54 9.69 -5.16
C ASP A 52 6.21 9.00 -4.79
N GLU A 53 5.21 9.08 -5.67
CA GLU A 53 3.92 8.43 -5.47
C GLU A 53 4.03 6.91 -5.66
N GLU A 54 4.77 6.49 -6.68
CA GLU A 54 5.08 5.08 -6.93
C GLU A 54 5.96 4.49 -5.82
N ASP A 55 6.99 5.21 -5.35
CA ASP A 55 7.85 4.74 -4.26
C ASP A 55 7.07 4.54 -2.95
N VAL A 56 6.11 5.42 -2.66
CA VAL A 56 5.20 5.25 -1.51
C VAL A 56 4.30 4.04 -1.69
N ALA A 57 3.75 3.79 -2.89
CA ALA A 57 2.93 2.62 -3.17
C ALA A 57 3.73 1.31 -3.01
N VAL A 58 4.92 1.23 -3.60
CA VAL A 58 5.84 0.08 -3.49
C VAL A 58 6.26 -0.15 -2.04
N SER A 59 6.62 0.91 -1.33
CA SER A 59 6.96 0.83 0.08
C SER A 59 5.80 0.37 0.97
N ALA A 60 4.58 0.81 0.69
CA ALA A 60 3.40 0.38 1.42
C ALA A 60 3.13 -1.12 1.22
N PHE A 61 3.28 -1.59 -0.02
CA PHE A 61 3.12 -3.00 -0.34
C PHE A 61 4.24 -3.88 0.18
N ASN A 62 5.48 -3.41 0.22
CA ASN A 62 6.57 -4.13 0.88
C ASN A 62 6.29 -4.28 2.40
N GLY A 63 5.77 -3.21 3.03
CA GLY A 63 5.33 -3.28 4.43
C GLY A 63 4.17 -4.27 4.65
N LEU A 64 3.25 -4.37 3.68
CA LEU A 64 2.23 -5.40 3.66
C LEU A 64 2.87 -6.79 3.52
N CYS A 65 3.66 -7.04 2.49
CA CYS A 65 4.28 -8.35 2.27
C CYS A 65 5.09 -8.84 3.48
N GLN A 66 5.86 -7.94 4.12
CA GLN A 66 6.58 -8.24 5.37
C GLN A 66 5.64 -8.55 6.54
N GLY A 67 4.55 -7.80 6.71
CA GLY A 67 3.55 -8.08 7.75
C GLY A 67 2.80 -9.40 7.52
N ALA A 68 2.58 -9.77 6.25
CA ALA A 68 1.94 -11.01 5.85
C ALA A 68 2.85 -12.21 6.13
N ALA A 69 4.11 -12.12 5.70
CA ALA A 69 5.13 -13.12 5.96
C ALA A 69 5.41 -13.30 7.47
N ALA A 70 5.29 -12.23 8.26
CA ALA A 70 5.44 -12.29 9.72
C ALA A 70 4.21 -12.87 10.45
N GLY A 71 3.15 -13.28 9.74
CA GLY A 71 1.92 -13.80 10.34
C GLY A 71 1.14 -12.76 11.16
N ARG A 72 1.52 -11.48 11.09
CA ARG A 72 0.88 -10.38 11.85
C ARG A 72 -0.51 -10.01 11.33
N PHE A 73 -0.88 -10.55 10.18
CA PHE A 73 -2.17 -10.32 9.54
C PHE A 73 -3.19 -11.42 9.80
N ASP A 74 -3.07 -12.16 10.90
CA ASP A 74 -4.08 -13.15 11.27
C ASP A 74 -5.49 -12.53 11.34
N GLN A 75 -5.59 -11.29 11.84
CA GLN A 75 -6.82 -10.48 11.88
C GLN A 75 -7.27 -9.89 10.55
N LEU A 76 -6.44 -9.93 9.49
CA LEU A 76 -6.79 -9.38 8.19
C LEU A 76 -7.76 -10.35 7.50
N GLN A 77 -9.06 -10.07 7.62
CA GLN A 77 -10.13 -10.90 7.07
C GLN A 77 -10.88 -10.19 5.94
N ASN A 78 -10.79 -8.86 5.88
CA ASN A 78 -11.59 -8.04 4.98
C ASN A 78 -10.74 -7.04 4.18
N ARG A 79 -11.33 -6.60 3.06
CA ARG A 79 -10.76 -5.55 2.20
C ARG A 79 -10.51 -4.24 2.94
N ASP A 80 -11.35 -3.92 3.93
CA ASP A 80 -11.32 -2.64 4.63
C ASP A 80 -10.12 -2.58 5.58
N ASP A 81 -9.83 -3.68 6.29
CA ASP A 81 -8.62 -3.83 7.11
C ASP A 81 -7.35 -3.75 6.26
N LEU A 82 -7.32 -4.48 5.14
CA LEU A 82 -6.20 -4.44 4.20
C LEU A 82 -5.96 -3.01 3.69
N TRP A 83 -7.05 -2.34 3.27
CA TRP A 83 -6.99 -0.99 2.76
C TRP A 83 -6.54 0.01 3.83
N SER A 84 -7.10 -0.06 5.04
CA SER A 84 -6.76 0.82 6.15
C SER A 84 -5.28 0.68 6.55
N LEU A 85 -4.75 -0.55 6.56
CA LEU A 85 -3.33 -0.82 6.78
C LEU A 85 -2.45 -0.24 5.66
N LEU A 86 -2.81 -0.46 4.40
CA LEU A 86 -2.10 0.10 3.26
C LEU A 86 -2.06 1.63 3.33
N VAL A 87 -3.19 2.27 3.64
CA VAL A 87 -3.29 3.72 3.77
C VAL A 87 -2.48 4.23 4.97
N ALA A 88 -2.44 3.49 6.08
CA ALA A 88 -1.63 3.83 7.24
C ALA A 88 -0.12 3.76 6.93
N ILE A 89 0.33 2.69 6.27
CA ILE A 89 1.74 2.53 5.88
C ILE A 89 2.13 3.57 4.82
N ALA A 90 1.30 3.74 3.78
CA ALA A 90 1.50 4.76 2.74
C ALA A 90 1.55 6.17 3.32
N GLY A 91 0.70 6.48 4.30
CA GLY A 91 0.72 7.75 5.02
C GLY A 91 2.03 7.98 5.76
N LYS A 92 2.53 6.98 6.49
CA LYS A 92 3.82 7.08 7.20
C LYS A 92 4.99 7.27 6.22
N LYS A 93 4.96 6.55 5.09
CA LYS A 93 5.99 6.63 4.04
C LYS A 93 5.97 7.97 3.30
N ALA A 94 4.79 8.49 2.95
CA ALA A 94 4.65 9.82 2.35
C ALA A 94 5.24 10.92 3.25
N VAL A 95 5.00 10.86 4.56
CA VAL A 95 5.59 11.81 5.52
C VAL A 95 7.11 11.68 5.58
N ASP A 96 7.64 10.46 5.60
CA ASP A 96 9.10 10.20 5.57
C ASP A 96 9.73 10.76 4.28
N GLN A 97 9.07 10.56 3.14
CA GLN A 97 9.49 11.05 1.82
C GLN A 97 9.57 12.58 1.79
N VAL A 98 8.52 13.27 2.26
CA VAL A 98 8.49 14.74 2.35
C VAL A 98 9.59 15.24 3.27
N ARG A 99 9.81 14.59 4.43
CA ARG A 99 10.91 14.94 5.35
C ARG A 99 12.27 14.82 4.67
N ARG A 100 12.53 13.71 3.97
CA ARG A 100 13.79 13.50 3.21
C ARG A 100 14.01 14.59 2.16
N GLN A 101 12.98 14.93 1.38
CA GLN A 101 13.09 15.98 0.38
C GLN A 101 13.36 17.36 1.00
N THR A 102 12.69 17.71 2.10
CA THR A 102 12.92 19.00 2.78
C THR A 102 14.31 19.09 3.41
N SER A 103 14.88 17.97 3.86
CA SER A 103 16.25 17.93 4.37
C SER A 103 17.29 18.03 3.25
N GLN A 104 17.07 17.37 2.11
CA GLN A 104 17.98 17.44 0.94
C GLN A 104 17.97 18.82 0.29
N LYS A 105 16.83 19.52 0.25
CA LYS A 105 16.73 20.89 -0.30
C LYS A 105 17.36 22.00 0.56
N ARG A 106 17.75 21.72 1.81
CA ARG A 106 18.39 22.71 2.71
C ARG A 106 19.89 22.50 2.89
N GLY A 107 20.47 21.49 2.23
CA GLY A 107 21.88 21.11 2.37
C GLY A 107 22.73 21.34 1.12
N GLY A 108 22.28 22.15 0.16
CA GLY A 108 23.01 22.47 -1.07
C GLY A 108 22.68 23.85 -1.58
#